data_AF-A0A937MQ83-F1
#
_entry.id   AF-A0A937MQ83-F1
#
_cell.length_a   1.000
_cell.length_b   1.000
_cell.length_c   1.000
_cell.angle_alpha   90.00
_cell.angle_beta   90.00
_cell.angle_gamma   90.00
#
_symmetry.space_group_name_H-M   'P 1'
#
loop_
_entity.id
_entity.type
_entity.pdbx_description
1 polymer ?
#
loop_
_entity_poly.entity_id
_entity_poly.type
_entity_poly.pdbx_seq_one_letter_code
_entity_poly.pdbx_strand_id
1 'polypeptide(L)'
;MLKSKKQTAVKGRSSAFLVTVIVHVVFFLIAGTYVAMEVIERKEAKFEAKQISRPKMKLKKLRVPVKFQKKVKQSAPQLSSRMTANPVNVKSVDFKMPDTAGLGGGGSAGLGGTASFGGSLGFASTQINLFGLKSSGEKMVFLLDAGGGMMGDEIGGIPAYTIIKEELLKMIDLMPPTALFNVLVFDHQECRALSPDMVPASDSNLERFKQWITPLNAENQNYGLETLTFPGTPVKFEPMPSVFNGRNNWLAGLGFAVRKGADVIYWLGNNDSMDAIYDKYYKACKKGVPLPADHALGWPAEFWNHTVDYDECGGKEEWEKTVAKAYEMHEEENQKRLDRGEAVRVNPTMMGMDHWVVKTYFPDEPRPVQSNPREGHEHLYTADDLVDYVESVSRKYSQSSAMASIGLKKKKTVFNVVHFVSAPQMEDENVRLNTLADLADELDGAYVKVPGASAIE
;
A
#
# COMPACT_ATOMS: atom_id res chain seq x y z
N MET A 1 -20.13 -2.68 -72.59
CA MET A 1 -20.44 -4.06 -72.16
C MET A 1 -19.24 -4.65 -71.43
N LEU A 2 -19.26 -4.67 -70.09
CA LEU A 2 -18.23 -5.33 -69.27
C LEU A 2 -18.96 -6.25 -68.27
N LYS A 3 -18.64 -7.54 -68.34
CA LYS A 3 -19.31 -8.64 -67.63
C LYS A 3 -18.91 -8.66 -66.14
N SER A 4 -19.91 -8.69 -65.27
CA SER A 4 -19.79 -9.00 -63.84
C SER A 4 -19.37 -10.47 -63.63
N LYS A 5 -18.30 -10.69 -62.85
CA LYS A 5 -17.93 -12.01 -62.32
C LYS A 5 -18.67 -12.25 -61.01
N LYS A 6 -19.58 -13.22 -60.99
CA LYS A 6 -20.17 -13.79 -59.77
C LYS A 6 -19.11 -14.62 -59.04
N GLN A 7 -18.80 -14.27 -57.80
CA GLN A 7 -18.09 -15.14 -56.86
C GLN A 7 -19.06 -16.20 -56.33
N THR A 8 -18.70 -17.47 -56.48
CA THR A 8 -19.40 -18.62 -55.91
C THR A 8 -18.99 -18.83 -54.46
N ALA A 9 -19.98 -18.98 -53.58
CA ALA A 9 -19.78 -19.31 -52.18
C ALA A 9 -19.21 -20.73 -52.02
N VAL A 10 -18.04 -20.85 -51.39
CA VAL A 10 -17.44 -22.13 -51.04
C VAL A 10 -18.13 -22.64 -49.76
N LYS A 11 -19.03 -23.61 -49.92
CA LYS A 11 -19.51 -24.49 -48.83
C LYS A 11 -18.35 -25.41 -48.43
N GLY A 12 -17.87 -25.29 -47.19
CA GLY A 12 -16.94 -26.28 -46.65
C GLY A 12 -16.08 -25.84 -45.47
N ARG A 13 -16.68 -25.33 -44.37
CA ARG A 13 -15.97 -25.15 -43.09
C ARG A 13 -16.94 -25.29 -41.93
N SER A 14 -16.85 -26.37 -41.15
CA SER A 14 -17.18 -26.40 -39.70
C SER A 14 -17.21 -27.78 -39.00
N SER A 15 -16.69 -28.88 -39.55
CA SER A 15 -16.69 -30.16 -38.78
C SER A 15 -15.74 -30.12 -37.56
N ALA A 16 -14.53 -29.60 -37.73
CA ALA A 16 -13.54 -29.54 -36.65
C ALA A 16 -13.97 -28.59 -35.52
N PHE A 17 -14.53 -27.43 -35.85
CA PHE A 17 -15.01 -26.46 -34.86
C PHE A 17 -16.15 -27.06 -34.00
N LEU A 18 -17.10 -27.75 -34.62
CA LEU A 18 -18.20 -28.40 -33.91
C LEU A 18 -17.68 -29.47 -32.92
N VAL A 19 -16.70 -30.27 -33.35
CA VAL A 19 -16.07 -31.29 -32.49
C VAL A 19 -15.37 -30.64 -31.29
N THR A 20 -14.65 -29.53 -31.48
CA THR A 20 -13.97 -28.85 -30.36
C THR A 20 -14.95 -28.29 -29.33
N VAL A 21 -16.09 -27.76 -29.77
CA VAL A 21 -17.13 -27.23 -28.87
C VAL A 21 -17.75 -28.36 -28.04
N ILE A 22 -18.05 -29.51 -28.67
CA ILE A 22 -18.61 -30.67 -27.97
C ILE A 22 -17.66 -31.18 -26.89
N VAL A 23 -16.35 -31.27 -27.20
CA VAL A 23 -15.34 -31.71 -26.23
C VAL A 23 -15.28 -30.81 -25.00
N HIS A 24 -15.32 -29.49 -25.19
CA HIS A 24 -15.29 -28.54 -24.06
C HIS A 24 -16.54 -28.66 -23.19
N VAL A 25 -17.73 -28.82 -23.78
CA VAL A 25 -18.97 -29.00 -23.03
C VAL A 25 -18.93 -30.26 -22.16
N VAL A 26 -18.35 -31.36 -22.66
CA VAL A 26 -18.17 -32.60 -21.90
C VAL A 26 -17.22 -32.39 -20.72
N PHE A 27 -16.10 -31.68 -20.91
CA PHE A 27 -15.17 -31.37 -19.83
C PHE A 27 -15.82 -30.53 -18.71
N PHE A 28 -16.62 -29.52 -19.07
CA PHE A 28 -17.32 -28.70 -18.08
C PHE A 28 -18.36 -29.50 -17.29
N LEU A 29 -19.07 -30.45 -17.92
CA LEU A 29 -20.01 -31.32 -17.22
C LEU A 29 -19.31 -32.23 -16.22
N ILE A 30 -18.17 -32.83 -16.59
CA ILE A 30 -17.41 -33.72 -15.70
C ILE A 30 -16.88 -32.93 -14.49
N ALA A 31 -16.27 -31.77 -14.73
CA ALA A 31 -15.74 -30.91 -13.68
C ALA A 31 -16.84 -30.39 -12.73
N GLY A 32 -17.98 -29.95 -13.28
CA GLY A 32 -19.13 -29.50 -12.48
C GLY A 32 -19.71 -30.62 -11.61
N THR A 33 -19.82 -31.84 -12.16
CA THR A 33 -20.31 -33.01 -11.39
C THR A 33 -19.35 -33.38 -10.26
N TYR A 34 -18.04 -33.33 -10.49
CA TYR A 34 -17.03 -33.64 -9.47
C TYR A 34 -17.11 -32.67 -8.28
N VAL A 35 -17.17 -31.36 -8.56
CA VAL A 35 -17.27 -30.32 -7.51
C VAL A 35 -18.56 -30.48 -6.69
N ALA A 36 -19.67 -30.84 -7.33
CA ALA A 36 -20.94 -31.08 -6.63
C ALA A 36 -20.84 -32.23 -5.61
N MET A 37 -20.10 -33.30 -5.92
CA MET A 37 -19.90 -34.41 -4.97
C MET A 37 -19.01 -34.01 -3.78
N GLU A 38 -17.93 -33.26 -3.99
CA GLU A 38 -17.05 -32.81 -2.88
C GLU A 38 -17.77 -31.87 -1.89
N VAL A 39 -18.69 -31.05 -2.37
CA VAL A 39 -19.39 -30.08 -1.52
C VAL A 39 -20.45 -30.75 -0.62
N ILE A 40 -21.12 -31.78 -1.12
CA ILE A 40 -22.20 -32.47 -0.40
C ILE A 40 -21.66 -33.43 0.68
N GLU A 41 -20.48 -34.02 0.49
CA GLU A 41 -19.91 -35.00 1.42
C GLU A 41 -19.06 -34.40 2.56
N ARG A 42 -19.08 -33.08 2.79
CA ARG A 42 -18.39 -32.48 3.94
C ARG A 42 -19.02 -32.98 5.24
N LYS A 43 -18.47 -34.05 5.81
CA LYS A 43 -18.85 -34.58 7.12
C LYS A 43 -18.70 -33.46 8.15
N GLU A 44 -19.81 -32.99 8.67
CA GLU A 44 -19.83 -32.02 9.76
C GLU A 44 -18.94 -32.51 10.90
N ALA A 45 -17.95 -31.69 11.28
CA ALA A 45 -17.08 -31.99 12.41
C ALA A 45 -17.93 -31.97 13.70
N LYS A 46 -18.38 -33.13 14.15
CA LYS A 46 -19.07 -33.29 15.42
C LYS A 46 -18.04 -33.18 16.55
N PHE A 47 -18.00 -32.02 17.17
CA PHE A 47 -17.20 -31.79 18.38
C PHE A 47 -17.89 -32.43 19.59
N GLU A 48 -17.45 -33.61 19.99
CA GLU A 48 -17.83 -34.18 21.28
C GLU A 48 -17.03 -33.51 22.40
N ALA A 49 -17.64 -32.53 23.06
CA ALA A 49 -17.06 -31.94 24.26
C ALA A 49 -17.05 -32.98 25.39
N LYS A 50 -15.86 -33.50 25.72
CA LYS A 50 -15.68 -34.34 26.91
C LYS A 50 -16.07 -33.52 28.15
N GLN A 51 -17.21 -33.85 28.74
CA GLN A 51 -17.76 -33.10 29.88
C GLN A 51 -16.90 -33.39 31.12
N ILE A 52 -15.88 -32.56 31.36
CA ILE A 52 -15.04 -32.66 32.56
C ILE A 52 -15.87 -32.16 33.74
N SER A 53 -16.40 -33.08 34.53
CA SER A 53 -17.11 -32.78 35.78
C SER A 53 -16.12 -32.22 36.80
N ARG A 54 -16.06 -30.89 36.89
CA ARG A 54 -15.27 -30.20 37.92
C ARG A 54 -16.02 -30.30 39.26
N PRO A 55 -15.40 -30.84 40.32
CA PRO A 55 -16.01 -30.86 41.65
C PRO A 55 -16.29 -29.42 42.11
N LYS A 56 -17.58 -29.08 42.33
CA LYS A 56 -17.96 -27.77 42.88
C LYS A 56 -17.53 -27.70 44.35
N MET A 57 -16.46 -26.96 44.62
CA MET A 57 -15.99 -26.70 45.98
C MET A 57 -17.03 -25.85 46.73
N LYS A 58 -17.53 -26.33 47.87
CA LYS A 58 -18.51 -25.59 48.69
C LYS A 58 -17.79 -24.43 49.39
N LEU A 59 -18.17 -23.20 49.03
CA LEU A 59 -17.68 -21.98 49.68
C LEU A 59 -18.01 -22.02 51.19
N LYS A 60 -16.97 -22.08 52.03
CA LYS A 60 -17.11 -21.91 53.48
C LYS A 60 -17.45 -20.44 53.76
N LYS A 61 -18.64 -20.19 54.30
CA LYS A 61 -19.04 -18.85 54.75
C LYS A 61 -18.25 -18.49 56.01
N LEU A 62 -17.31 -17.58 55.89
CA LEU A 62 -16.64 -16.93 57.02
C LEU A 62 -17.69 -16.13 57.81
N ARG A 63 -18.08 -16.62 58.99
CA ARG A 63 -18.82 -15.84 59.98
C ARG A 63 -17.80 -15.23 60.94
N VAL A 64 -17.41 -13.99 60.66
CA VAL A 64 -16.66 -13.18 61.63
C VAL A 64 -17.66 -12.23 62.29
N PRO A 65 -17.89 -12.32 63.61
CA PRO A 65 -18.73 -11.36 64.31
C PRO A 65 -17.96 -10.05 64.46
N VAL A 66 -18.28 -9.06 63.62
CA VAL A 66 -17.76 -7.70 63.76
C VAL A 66 -18.68 -6.94 64.73
N LYS A 67 -18.17 -6.65 65.93
CA LYS A 67 -18.80 -5.68 66.85
C LYS A 67 -18.56 -4.29 66.27
N PHE A 68 -19.61 -3.67 65.71
CA PHE A 68 -19.56 -2.28 65.27
C PHE A 68 -19.48 -1.35 66.49
N GLN A 69 -18.31 -0.79 66.76
CA GLN A 69 -18.20 0.42 67.59
C GLN A 69 -18.24 1.64 66.67
N LYS A 70 -19.34 2.40 66.73
CA LYS A 70 -19.40 3.76 66.18
C LYS A 70 -18.41 4.65 66.95
N LYS A 71 -17.34 5.10 66.30
CA LYS A 71 -16.58 6.29 66.74
C LYS A 71 -16.12 7.12 65.53
N VAL A 72 -16.68 8.33 65.49
CA VAL A 72 -16.09 9.66 65.18
C VAL A 72 -15.31 9.83 63.87
N LYS A 73 -15.75 10.80 63.06
CA LYS A 73 -15.02 11.39 61.92
C LYS A 73 -13.63 11.84 62.36
N GLN A 74 -12.58 11.17 61.89
CA GLN A 74 -11.21 11.67 61.95
C GLN A 74 -10.62 11.73 60.55
N SER A 75 -9.93 12.84 60.29
CA SER A 75 -9.27 13.25 59.05
C SER A 75 -8.30 12.19 58.51
N ALA A 76 -8.17 12.16 57.17
CA ALA A 76 -7.34 11.22 56.44
C ALA A 76 -5.90 11.12 56.99
N PRO A 77 -5.33 9.91 57.10
CA PRO A 77 -3.97 9.70 57.59
C PRO A 77 -2.96 10.10 56.52
N GLN A 78 -1.97 10.91 56.89
CA GLN A 78 -0.79 11.14 56.06
C GLN A 78 0.08 9.88 56.05
N LEU A 79 0.27 9.32 54.86
CA LEU A 79 1.20 8.21 54.59
C LEU A 79 2.63 8.70 54.81
N SER A 80 3.30 8.19 55.85
CA SER A 80 4.76 8.22 55.92
C SER A 80 5.29 7.01 55.14
N SER A 81 6.01 7.27 54.07
CA SER A 81 6.66 6.25 53.24
C SER A 81 7.96 5.81 53.90
N ARG A 82 7.96 4.62 54.52
CA ARG A 82 9.19 3.90 54.85
C ARG A 82 9.05 2.42 54.55
N MET A 83 9.43 2.05 53.32
CA MET A 83 9.99 0.75 52.99
C MET A 83 10.90 0.95 51.77
N THR A 84 12.20 1.10 52.02
CA THR A 84 13.26 0.96 51.02
C THR A 84 13.51 -0.52 50.78
N ALA A 85 13.13 -1.02 49.60
CA ALA A 85 13.72 -2.22 49.01
C ALA A 85 14.61 -1.76 47.86
N ASN A 86 15.87 -2.20 47.86
CA ASN A 86 16.86 -1.84 46.84
C ASN A 86 16.42 -2.32 45.45
N PRO A 87 16.27 -1.44 44.44
CA PRO A 87 16.07 -1.87 43.07
C PRO A 87 17.38 -2.40 42.48
N VAL A 88 17.27 -3.56 41.83
CA VAL A 88 18.30 -4.13 40.96
C VAL A 88 18.55 -3.16 39.81
N ASN A 89 19.84 -2.87 39.56
CA ASN A 89 20.33 -1.90 38.59
C ASN A 89 20.07 -2.39 37.16
N VAL A 90 18.95 -1.98 36.57
CA VAL A 90 18.72 -2.03 35.12
C VAL A 90 19.06 -0.65 34.59
N LYS A 91 20.01 -0.56 33.66
CA LYS A 91 20.36 0.69 32.98
C LYS A 91 19.12 1.24 32.24
N SER A 92 18.44 2.20 32.84
CA SER A 92 17.46 3.03 32.13
C SER A 92 18.20 4.12 31.37
N VAL A 93 18.01 4.17 30.05
CA VAL A 93 18.40 5.31 29.21
C VAL A 93 17.47 6.47 29.54
N ASP A 94 18.05 7.64 29.84
CA ASP A 94 17.37 8.89 30.17
C ASP A 94 16.72 9.49 28.92
N PHE A 95 15.44 9.16 28.67
CA PHE A 95 14.63 9.85 27.66
C PHE A 95 13.98 11.07 28.30
N LYS A 96 14.53 12.26 28.01
CA LYS A 96 13.85 13.53 28.29
C LYS A 96 12.64 13.65 27.38
N MET A 97 11.44 13.49 27.95
CA MET A 97 10.21 13.88 27.27
C MET A 97 10.14 15.42 27.20
N PRO A 98 9.81 16.03 26.05
CA PRO A 98 9.43 17.43 26.00
C PRO A 98 8.09 17.62 26.72
N ASP A 99 7.99 18.67 27.53
CA ASP A 99 6.78 19.04 28.27
C ASP A 99 5.59 19.19 27.30
N THR A 100 4.65 18.22 27.33
CA THR A 100 3.33 18.39 26.73
C THR A 100 2.48 19.27 27.66
N ALA A 101 2.79 20.55 27.67
CA ALA A 101 1.93 21.58 28.24
C ALA A 101 0.85 21.93 27.20
N GLY A 102 -0.40 21.52 27.47
CA GLY A 102 -1.57 22.22 26.98
C GLY A 102 -2.32 21.59 25.79
N LEU A 103 -3.18 20.62 26.09
CA LEU A 103 -4.55 20.67 25.61
C LEU A 103 -5.47 19.98 26.62
N GLY A 104 -6.19 20.80 27.38
CA GLY A 104 -7.15 20.37 28.40
C GLY A 104 -8.35 19.62 27.80
N GLY A 105 -9.09 18.83 28.57
CA GLY A 105 -9.05 18.65 30.01
C GLY A 105 -9.95 17.50 30.44
N GLY A 106 -9.71 17.01 31.66
CA GLY A 106 -10.57 15.99 32.27
C GLY A 106 -9.82 14.99 33.15
N GLY A 107 -9.15 15.49 34.19
CA GLY A 107 -8.92 14.75 35.44
C GLY A 107 -8.14 13.42 35.38
N SER A 108 -6.83 13.49 35.56
CA SER A 108 -6.12 12.52 36.42
C SER A 108 -4.79 13.12 36.86
N ALA A 109 -4.83 13.79 38.01
CA ALA A 109 -3.62 14.08 38.76
C ALA A 109 -3.09 12.77 39.35
N GLY A 110 -1.89 12.37 38.94
CA GLY A 110 -1.02 11.53 39.75
C GLY A 110 -0.65 10.16 39.16
N LEU A 111 0.67 9.96 39.11
CA LEU A 111 1.43 8.72 39.02
C LEU A 111 1.58 8.06 37.65
N GLY A 112 2.81 8.14 37.15
CA GLY A 112 3.34 7.21 36.17
C GLY A 112 3.35 5.76 36.69
N GLY A 113 3.34 4.84 35.73
CA GLY A 113 3.92 3.51 35.90
C GLY A 113 3.24 2.57 36.87
N THR A 114 1.93 2.33 36.74
CA THR A 114 1.36 1.01 37.05
C THR A 114 0.13 0.77 36.18
N ALA A 115 0.06 -0.42 35.60
CA ALA A 115 -1.00 -0.90 34.73
C ALA A 115 -2.40 -0.48 35.22
N SER A 116 -3.11 0.25 34.36
CA SER A 116 -4.53 0.56 34.52
C SER A 116 -5.35 -0.72 34.26
N PHE A 117 -5.37 -1.64 35.23
CA PHE A 117 -6.36 -2.71 35.29
C PHE A 117 -7.63 -2.16 35.92
N GLY A 118 -8.39 -1.40 35.12
CA GLY A 118 -9.65 -0.81 35.54
C GLY A 118 -10.55 -0.48 34.35
N GLY A 119 -11.34 -1.45 33.90
CA GLY A 119 -12.62 -1.17 33.24
C GLY A 119 -12.65 -0.95 31.72
N SER A 120 -11.70 -1.49 30.97
CA SER A 120 -11.85 -1.85 29.54
C SER A 120 -10.65 -2.70 29.20
N LEU A 121 -10.82 -3.76 28.41
CA LEU A 121 -9.72 -4.56 27.88
C LEU A 121 -9.01 -3.73 26.78
N GLY A 122 -8.42 -2.60 27.17
CA GLY A 122 -7.72 -1.66 26.30
C GLY A 122 -6.29 -2.14 26.13
N PHE A 123 -6.02 -2.86 25.05
CA PHE A 123 -4.65 -3.05 24.58
C PHE A 123 -4.06 -1.66 24.34
N ALA A 124 -2.88 -1.40 24.88
CA ALA A 124 -2.16 -0.16 24.62
C ALA A 124 -1.97 -0.07 23.10
N SER A 125 -2.54 0.97 22.49
CA SER A 125 -2.44 1.18 21.06
C SER A 125 -0.99 1.56 20.72
N THR A 126 -0.41 0.87 19.73
CA THR A 126 1.00 1.06 19.37
C THR A 126 1.18 2.42 18.72
N GLN A 127 1.88 3.33 19.38
CA GLN A 127 2.29 4.59 18.73
C GLN A 127 3.50 4.33 17.85
N ILE A 128 3.40 4.75 16.60
CA ILE A 128 4.35 4.46 15.55
C ILE A 128 4.72 5.76 14.84
N ASN A 129 5.98 5.91 14.41
CA ASN A 129 6.47 7.08 13.68
C ASN A 129 7.25 6.66 12.43
N LEU A 130 6.64 6.79 11.25
CA LEU A 130 7.28 6.49 9.96
C LEU A 130 7.50 7.79 9.20
N PHE A 131 8.76 8.17 8.94
CA PHE A 131 9.10 9.43 8.25
C PHE A 131 8.40 10.68 8.84
N GLY A 132 8.25 10.73 10.17
CA GLY A 132 7.56 11.82 10.87
C GLY A 132 6.05 11.64 11.02
N LEU A 133 5.44 10.67 10.34
CA LEU A 133 4.02 10.36 10.46
C LEU A 133 3.72 9.50 11.68
N LYS A 134 3.08 10.14 12.67
CA LYS A 134 2.64 9.49 13.89
C LYS A 134 1.28 8.84 13.70
N SER A 135 1.18 7.53 13.92
CA SER A 135 -0.11 6.81 13.93
C SER A 135 -0.23 5.89 15.14
N SER A 136 -1.46 5.42 15.39
CA SER A 136 -1.74 4.51 16.49
C SER A 136 -2.79 3.48 16.10
N GLY A 137 -2.42 2.20 16.09
CA GLY A 137 -3.28 1.10 15.63
C GLY A 137 -2.87 -0.26 16.17
N GLU A 138 -3.72 -1.26 15.92
CA GLU A 138 -3.50 -2.67 16.26
C GLU A 138 -3.30 -3.55 15.02
N LYS A 139 -3.73 -3.10 13.83
CA LYS A 139 -3.74 -3.86 12.57
C LYS A 139 -3.24 -3.00 11.42
N MET A 140 -1.97 -3.14 11.09
CA MET A 140 -1.29 -2.19 10.21
C MET A 140 -0.90 -2.81 8.87
N VAL A 141 -1.12 -2.08 7.78
CA VAL A 141 -0.69 -2.50 6.45
C VAL A 141 0.21 -1.45 5.82
N PHE A 142 1.31 -1.91 5.23
CA PHE A 142 2.25 -1.08 4.50
C PHE A 142 2.18 -1.43 3.01
N LEU A 143 1.97 -0.44 2.16
CA LEU A 143 1.97 -0.54 0.70
C LEU A 143 3.25 0.13 0.20
N LEU A 144 4.21 -0.66 -0.27
CA LEU A 144 5.50 -0.20 -0.76
C LEU A 144 5.58 -0.31 -2.27
N ASP A 145 5.80 0.81 -2.95
CA ASP A 145 6.13 0.84 -4.37
C ASP A 145 7.55 0.26 -4.59
N ALA A 146 7.69 -0.65 -5.56
CA ALA A 146 8.95 -1.25 -5.98
C ALA A 146 9.32 -0.92 -7.43
N GLY A 147 8.56 -0.06 -8.10
CA GLY A 147 8.83 0.38 -9.46
C GLY A 147 10.13 1.18 -9.60
N GLY A 148 10.71 1.20 -10.80
CA GLY A 148 11.93 1.93 -11.13
C GLY A 148 11.91 3.42 -10.75
N GLY A 149 10.73 4.03 -10.70
CA GLY A 149 10.53 5.40 -10.23
C GLY A 149 11.11 5.65 -8.84
N MET A 150 10.93 4.70 -7.91
CA MET A 150 11.39 4.84 -6.53
C MET A 150 12.92 4.83 -6.39
N MET A 151 13.64 4.52 -7.47
CA MET A 151 15.10 4.38 -7.51
C MET A 151 15.74 5.32 -8.54
N GLY A 152 15.01 6.31 -9.06
CA GLY A 152 15.61 7.37 -9.86
C GLY A 152 16.68 8.08 -9.03
N ASP A 153 17.80 8.44 -9.65
CA ASP A 153 18.91 9.16 -8.99
C ASP A 153 18.42 10.48 -8.37
N GLU A 154 17.43 11.12 -8.99
CA GLU A 154 16.79 12.33 -8.50
C GLU A 154 16.03 12.14 -7.17
N ILE A 155 15.63 10.90 -6.85
CA ILE A 155 15.05 10.46 -5.58
C ILE A 155 16.09 9.66 -4.76
N GLY A 156 17.39 9.80 -5.07
CA GLY A 156 18.47 9.21 -4.28
C GLY A 156 18.82 7.76 -4.60
N GLY A 157 18.28 7.20 -5.69
CA GLY A 157 18.73 5.92 -6.25
C GLY A 157 18.39 4.69 -5.40
N ILE A 158 19.07 3.58 -5.70
CA ILE A 158 19.04 2.34 -4.90
C ILE A 158 19.41 2.58 -3.41
N PRO A 159 20.37 3.47 -3.05
CA PRO A 159 20.67 3.74 -1.65
C PRO A 159 19.46 4.29 -0.87
N ALA A 160 18.73 5.27 -1.42
CA ALA A 160 17.52 5.79 -0.80
C ALA A 160 16.45 4.70 -0.63
N TYR A 161 16.26 3.85 -1.64
CA TYR A 161 15.34 2.72 -1.54
C TYR A 161 15.72 1.73 -0.44
N THR A 162 17.03 1.49 -0.26
CA THR A 162 17.54 0.61 0.80
C THR A 162 17.16 1.13 2.18
N ILE A 163 17.30 2.42 2.40
CA ILE A 163 16.88 3.05 3.64
C ILE A 163 15.37 2.90 3.85
N ILE A 164 14.54 3.10 2.81
CA ILE A 164 13.08 2.97 2.94
C ILE A 164 12.73 1.57 3.48
N LYS A 165 13.39 0.53 2.98
CA LYS A 165 13.25 -0.84 3.51
C LYS A 165 13.72 -0.96 4.96
N GLU A 166 14.86 -0.34 5.30
CA GLU A 166 15.39 -0.35 6.67
C GLU A 166 14.49 0.35 7.67
N GLU A 167 13.91 1.50 7.32
CA GLU A 167 12.96 2.20 8.19
C GLU A 167 11.68 1.39 8.36
N LEU A 168 11.18 0.75 7.31
CA LEU A 168 10.04 -0.17 7.41
C LEU A 168 10.36 -1.37 8.33
N LEU A 169 11.58 -1.91 8.27
CA LEU A 169 12.05 -2.97 9.16
C LEU A 169 12.11 -2.53 10.62
N LYS A 170 12.78 -1.39 10.90
CA LYS A 170 12.86 -0.79 12.25
C LYS A 170 11.48 -0.56 12.84
N MET A 171 10.57 -0.11 12.00
CA MET A 171 9.19 0.17 12.37
C MET A 171 8.41 -1.06 12.79
N ILE A 172 8.52 -2.17 12.05
CA ILE A 172 7.86 -3.43 12.40
C ILE A 172 8.52 -4.05 13.64
N ASP A 173 9.85 -3.89 13.80
CA ASP A 173 10.60 -4.34 14.98
C ASP A 173 10.15 -3.63 16.28
N LEU A 174 9.74 -2.36 16.18
CA LEU A 174 9.20 -1.60 17.32
C LEU A 174 7.75 -1.94 17.67
N MET A 175 7.05 -2.75 16.87
CA MET A 175 5.67 -3.13 17.16
C MET A 175 5.60 -4.16 18.28
N PRO A 176 4.61 -4.06 19.19
CA PRO A 176 4.39 -5.11 20.18
C PRO A 176 3.92 -6.39 19.47
N PRO A 177 4.27 -7.59 19.97
CA PRO A 177 3.83 -8.86 19.39
C PRO A 177 2.31 -9.07 19.31
N THR A 178 1.54 -8.25 20.04
CA THR A 178 0.07 -8.24 19.98
C THR A 178 -0.49 -7.47 18.78
N ALA A 179 0.30 -6.60 18.14
CA ALA A 179 -0.09 -5.93 16.91
C ALA A 179 -0.03 -6.91 15.73
N LEU A 180 -0.95 -6.76 14.79
CA LEU A 180 -0.95 -7.48 13.54
C LEU A 180 -0.44 -6.57 12.42
N PHE A 181 0.37 -7.10 11.52
CA PHE A 181 0.86 -6.37 10.37
C PHE A 181 0.79 -7.20 9.09
N ASN A 182 0.87 -6.52 7.95
CA ASN A 182 1.24 -7.12 6.67
C ASN A 182 1.96 -6.07 5.82
N VAL A 183 2.87 -6.53 4.96
CA VAL A 183 3.57 -5.67 4.00
C VAL A 183 3.20 -6.13 2.61
N LEU A 184 2.78 -5.19 1.79
CA LEU A 184 2.39 -5.37 0.41
C LEU A 184 3.36 -4.57 -0.44
N VAL A 185 3.97 -5.24 -1.41
CA VAL A 185 4.85 -4.62 -2.39
C VAL A 185 4.10 -4.60 -3.72
N PHE A 186 4.17 -3.49 -4.45
CA PHE A 186 3.54 -3.37 -5.76
C PHE A 186 4.50 -2.75 -6.77
N ASP A 187 4.29 -3.09 -8.03
CA ASP A 187 4.92 -2.43 -9.17
C ASP A 187 3.88 -2.27 -10.30
N HIS A 188 4.33 -1.99 -11.53
CA HIS A 188 3.45 -1.85 -12.69
C HIS A 188 2.79 -3.16 -13.14
N GLN A 189 3.28 -4.33 -12.71
CA GLN A 189 2.78 -5.64 -13.13
C GLN A 189 1.74 -6.19 -12.16
N GLU A 190 2.04 -6.19 -10.86
CA GLU A 190 1.16 -6.76 -9.85
C GLU A 190 1.38 -6.19 -8.44
N CYS A 191 0.61 -6.69 -7.47
CA CYS A 191 0.79 -6.43 -6.05
C CYS A 191 0.88 -7.75 -5.31
N ARG A 192 1.83 -7.87 -4.37
CA ARG A 192 2.07 -9.09 -3.60
C ARG A 192 2.19 -8.79 -2.11
N ALA A 193 1.50 -9.58 -1.29
CA ALA A 193 1.55 -9.51 0.16
C ALA A 193 2.57 -10.49 0.74
N LEU A 194 3.26 -10.12 1.82
CA LEU A 194 4.14 -11.00 2.59
C LEU A 194 3.44 -12.31 3.00
N SER A 195 2.17 -12.18 3.39
CA SER A 195 1.30 -13.25 3.88
C SER A 195 -0.13 -13.10 3.36
N PRO A 196 -0.88 -14.20 3.14
CA PRO A 196 -2.29 -14.14 2.76
C PRO A 196 -3.19 -13.50 3.82
N ASP A 197 -2.77 -13.50 5.09
CA ASP A 197 -3.45 -12.93 6.24
C ASP A 197 -2.52 -12.02 7.03
N MET A 198 -3.10 -11.14 7.86
CA MET A 198 -2.36 -10.32 8.81
C MET A 198 -1.67 -11.23 9.83
N VAL A 199 -0.40 -10.95 10.12
CA VAL A 199 0.42 -11.78 11.02
C VAL A 199 0.83 -10.96 12.25
N PRO A 200 1.00 -11.59 13.43
CA PRO A 200 1.50 -10.87 14.60
C PRO A 200 2.93 -10.38 14.38
N ALA A 201 3.27 -9.22 14.97
CA ALA A 201 4.63 -8.66 15.01
C ALA A 201 5.56 -9.45 15.96
N SER A 202 5.66 -10.76 15.75
CA SER A 202 6.59 -11.65 16.46
C SER A 202 7.94 -11.72 15.74
N ASP A 203 9.02 -11.99 16.48
CA ASP A 203 10.38 -12.16 15.95
C ASP A 203 10.44 -13.08 14.71
N SER A 204 9.69 -14.18 14.72
CA SER A 204 9.66 -15.11 13.58
C SER A 204 9.05 -14.50 12.31
N ASN A 205 8.05 -13.64 12.44
CA ASN A 205 7.42 -12.96 11.30
C ASN A 205 8.25 -11.76 10.85
N LEU A 206 8.93 -11.08 11.79
CA LEU A 206 9.90 -10.04 11.47
C LEU A 206 11.08 -10.61 10.68
N GLU A 207 11.66 -11.74 11.11
CA GLU A 207 12.74 -12.41 10.37
C GLU A 207 12.29 -12.87 8.99
N ARG A 208 11.06 -13.40 8.88
CA ARG A 208 10.48 -13.72 7.57
C ARG A 208 10.33 -12.49 6.69
N PHE A 209 9.86 -11.37 7.25
CA PHE A 209 9.75 -10.11 6.53
C PHE A 209 11.12 -9.60 6.08
N LYS A 210 12.12 -9.60 6.97
CA LYS A 210 13.50 -9.24 6.67
C LYS A 210 14.07 -10.07 5.53
N GLN A 211 13.94 -11.39 5.60
CA GLN A 211 14.36 -12.28 4.52
C GLN A 211 13.64 -11.97 3.20
N TRP A 212 12.37 -11.60 3.24
CA TRP A 212 11.59 -11.30 2.04
C TRP A 212 11.97 -9.97 1.39
N ILE A 213 12.12 -8.91 2.20
CA ILE A 213 12.28 -7.54 1.72
C ILE A 213 13.74 -7.19 1.42
N THR A 214 14.72 -7.82 2.08
CA THR A 214 16.14 -7.43 1.95
C THR A 214 16.62 -7.41 0.51
N PRO A 215 16.42 -8.45 -0.33
CA PRO A 215 16.90 -8.43 -1.71
C PRO A 215 16.06 -7.60 -2.67
N LEU A 216 14.87 -7.14 -2.27
CA LEU A 216 14.02 -6.30 -3.10
C LEU A 216 14.82 -5.08 -3.56
N ASN A 217 15.05 -4.94 -4.86
CA ASN A 217 15.78 -3.82 -5.44
C ASN A 217 17.17 -3.58 -4.81
N ALA A 218 17.85 -4.64 -4.36
CA ALA A 218 19.19 -4.54 -3.78
C ALA A 218 20.31 -4.65 -4.83
N GLU A 219 20.02 -5.27 -5.97
CA GLU A 219 21.00 -5.53 -7.03
C GLU A 219 20.89 -4.55 -8.19
N ASN A 220 22.00 -4.42 -8.91
CA ASN A 220 22.25 -3.37 -9.88
C ASN A 220 21.68 -3.64 -11.30
N GLN A 221 20.86 -4.67 -11.50
CA GLN A 221 20.42 -5.05 -12.87
C GLN A 221 18.94 -5.43 -12.96
N ASN A 222 18.35 -5.94 -11.88
CA ASN A 222 16.94 -6.29 -11.82
C ASN A 222 16.27 -5.46 -10.73
N TYR A 223 15.01 -5.08 -10.95
CA TYR A 223 14.22 -4.35 -9.97
C TYR A 223 12.74 -4.69 -10.13
N GLY A 224 11.93 -4.31 -9.14
CA GLY A 224 10.54 -4.73 -9.02
C GLY A 224 10.41 -6.07 -8.32
N LEU A 225 9.19 -6.64 -8.39
CA LEU A 225 8.78 -7.79 -7.58
C LEU A 225 9.55 -9.09 -7.85
N GLU A 226 10.26 -9.18 -8.97
CA GLU A 226 11.12 -10.31 -9.34
C GLU A 226 12.35 -10.45 -8.44
N THR A 227 12.76 -9.38 -7.75
CA THR A 227 13.92 -9.38 -6.85
C THR A 227 13.60 -9.85 -5.43
N LEU A 228 12.34 -10.17 -5.14
CA LEU A 228 11.94 -10.73 -3.85
C LEU A 228 12.48 -12.17 -3.67
N THR A 229 12.92 -12.51 -2.46
CA THR A 229 13.42 -13.86 -2.12
C THR A 229 12.43 -14.97 -2.46
N PHE A 230 11.15 -14.67 -2.29
CA PHE A 230 10.04 -15.52 -2.67
C PHE A 230 8.88 -14.64 -3.12
N PRO A 231 7.98 -15.14 -3.98
CA PRO A 231 7.00 -14.30 -4.63
C PRO A 231 6.06 -13.58 -3.63
N GLY A 232 5.74 -14.19 -2.50
CA GLY A 232 4.67 -13.71 -1.63
C GLY A 232 3.30 -14.17 -2.15
N THR A 233 2.23 -13.56 -1.65
CA THR A 233 0.85 -13.89 -2.04
C THR A 233 0.34 -12.87 -3.05
N PRO A 234 -0.02 -13.27 -4.28
CA PRO A 234 -0.63 -12.37 -5.24
C PRO A 234 -1.91 -11.74 -4.71
N VAL A 235 -2.01 -10.42 -4.80
CA VAL A 235 -3.17 -9.65 -4.38
C VAL A 235 -4.03 -9.35 -5.59
N LYS A 236 -5.24 -9.91 -5.60
CA LYS A 236 -6.20 -9.66 -6.67
C LYS A 236 -6.86 -8.31 -6.46
N PHE A 237 -6.92 -7.53 -7.54
CA PHE A 237 -7.70 -6.30 -7.61
C PHE A 237 -9.18 -6.62 -7.37
N GLU A 238 -9.79 -5.91 -6.43
CA GLU A 238 -11.25 -5.91 -6.28
C GLU A 238 -11.80 -4.74 -7.08
N PRO A 239 -12.64 -5.01 -8.11
CA PRO A 239 -13.15 -3.97 -8.98
C PRO A 239 -14.02 -2.98 -8.19
N MET A 240 -13.89 -1.70 -8.54
CA MET A 240 -14.70 -0.65 -7.93
C MET A 240 -16.15 -0.72 -8.43
N PRO A 241 -17.15 -0.38 -7.59
CA PRO A 241 -18.58 -0.60 -7.91
C PRO A 241 -19.12 0.10 -9.15
N SER A 242 -18.47 1.15 -9.65
CA SER A 242 -19.06 1.99 -10.70
C SER A 242 -18.08 2.60 -11.71
N VAL A 243 -16.77 2.53 -11.50
CA VAL A 243 -15.81 3.19 -12.40
C VAL A 243 -14.53 2.35 -12.48
N PHE A 244 -14.18 1.96 -13.70
CA PHE A 244 -12.83 1.56 -14.13
C PHE A 244 -12.46 0.07 -14.26
N ASN A 245 -11.64 -0.18 -15.29
CA ASN A 245 -11.11 -1.47 -15.72
C ASN A 245 -9.56 -1.46 -15.83
N GLY A 246 -8.90 -0.46 -15.24
CA GLY A 246 -7.44 -0.31 -15.21
C GLY A 246 -6.83 -0.92 -13.95
N ARG A 247 -5.70 -1.60 -14.11
CA ARG A 247 -4.98 -2.27 -13.01
C ARG A 247 -4.03 -1.27 -12.34
N ASN A 248 -4.53 -0.53 -11.35
CA ASN A 248 -3.65 0.16 -10.40
C ASN A 248 -3.34 -0.80 -9.25
N ASN A 249 -2.14 -1.38 -9.25
CA ASN A 249 -1.78 -2.46 -8.33
C ASN A 249 -1.77 -2.01 -6.86
N TRP A 250 -1.50 -0.73 -6.59
CA TRP A 250 -1.61 -0.19 -5.24
C TRP A 250 -3.06 -0.19 -4.72
N LEU A 251 -4.08 0.00 -5.59
CA LEU A 251 -5.50 -0.12 -5.21
C LEU A 251 -5.87 -1.55 -4.84
N ALA A 252 -5.27 -2.55 -5.50
CA ALA A 252 -5.44 -3.94 -5.10
C ALA A 252 -4.94 -4.15 -3.66
N GLY A 253 -3.81 -3.52 -3.32
CA GLY A 253 -3.28 -3.52 -1.97
C GLY A 253 -4.15 -2.75 -0.96
N LEU A 254 -4.69 -1.59 -1.32
CA LEU A 254 -5.65 -0.85 -0.50
C LEU A 254 -6.89 -1.69 -0.19
N GLY A 255 -7.49 -2.31 -1.22
CA GLY A 255 -8.64 -3.21 -1.05
C GLY A 255 -8.31 -4.41 -0.17
N PHE A 256 -7.11 -4.99 -0.32
CA PHE A 256 -6.62 -6.05 0.58
C PHE A 256 -6.57 -5.57 2.03
N ALA A 257 -5.98 -4.41 2.29
CA ALA A 257 -5.81 -3.87 3.64
C ALA A 257 -7.17 -3.66 4.34
N VAL A 258 -8.11 -3.02 3.64
CA VAL A 258 -9.46 -2.77 4.15
C VAL A 258 -10.20 -4.08 4.42
N ARG A 259 -10.10 -5.06 3.50
CA ARG A 259 -10.70 -6.39 3.66
C ARG A 259 -10.15 -7.13 4.87
N LYS A 260 -8.85 -7.03 5.14
CA LYS A 260 -8.22 -7.64 6.32
C LYS A 260 -8.48 -6.85 7.61
N GLY A 261 -9.21 -5.74 7.51
CA GLY A 261 -9.60 -4.91 8.64
C GLY A 261 -8.44 -4.15 9.25
N ALA A 262 -7.52 -3.68 8.41
CA ALA A 262 -6.49 -2.75 8.83
C ALA A 262 -7.12 -1.48 9.42
N ASP A 263 -6.62 -1.05 10.57
CA ASP A 263 -6.99 0.22 11.18
C ASP A 263 -6.03 1.34 10.80
N VAL A 264 -4.79 1.01 10.42
CA VAL A 264 -3.82 1.96 9.85
C VAL A 264 -3.23 1.39 8.55
N ILE A 265 -3.21 2.21 7.51
CA ILE A 265 -2.58 1.91 6.23
C ILE A 265 -1.52 2.97 5.97
N TYR A 266 -0.33 2.54 5.56
CA TYR A 266 0.72 3.41 5.05
C TYR A 266 0.92 3.13 3.56
N TRP A 267 0.84 4.16 2.74
CA TRP A 267 1.25 4.12 1.34
C TRP A 267 2.62 4.80 1.20
N LEU A 268 3.57 4.11 0.60
CA LEU A 268 4.95 4.52 0.39
C LEU A 268 5.26 4.44 -1.10
N GLY A 269 5.35 5.59 -1.76
CA GLY A 269 5.54 5.63 -3.22
C GLY A 269 5.99 7.00 -3.71
N ASN A 270 6.39 7.08 -4.98
CA ASN A 270 6.84 8.32 -5.61
C ASN A 270 5.92 8.80 -6.74
N ASN A 271 4.90 8.00 -7.07
CA ASN A 271 4.00 8.31 -8.16
C ASN A 271 2.60 7.82 -7.82
N ASP A 272 1.64 8.73 -7.83
CA ASP A 272 0.24 8.37 -7.98
C ASP A 272 0.05 8.10 -9.46
N SER A 273 0.22 6.85 -9.87
CA SER A 273 0.14 6.43 -11.26
C SER A 273 -1.08 7.09 -11.96
N MET A 274 -0.81 8.20 -12.67
CA MET A 274 -1.67 9.09 -13.48
C MET A 274 -2.12 10.48 -12.97
N ASP A 275 -2.11 10.85 -11.68
CA ASP A 275 -2.93 11.99 -11.24
C ASP A 275 -2.37 13.41 -11.44
N ALA A 276 -1.07 13.66 -11.21
CA ALA A 276 -0.58 15.06 -11.16
C ALA A 276 -0.49 15.73 -12.54
N ILE A 277 -0.17 14.97 -13.60
CA ILE A 277 -0.04 15.52 -14.96
C ILE A 277 -1.42 15.62 -15.62
N TYR A 278 -2.32 14.64 -15.46
CA TYR A 278 -3.59 14.68 -16.17
C TYR A 278 -4.62 15.66 -15.55
N ASP A 279 -4.66 15.81 -14.22
CA ASP A 279 -5.64 16.69 -13.55
C ASP A 279 -5.39 18.18 -13.84
N LYS A 280 -4.12 18.61 -13.85
CA LYS A 280 -3.73 20.00 -14.19
C LYS A 280 -4.15 20.36 -15.62
N TYR A 281 -3.96 19.44 -16.57
CA TYR A 281 -4.34 19.62 -17.97
C TYR A 281 -5.87 19.57 -18.16
N TYR A 282 -6.55 18.63 -17.50
CA TYR A 282 -8.01 18.51 -17.56
C TYR A 282 -8.71 19.75 -17.00
N LYS A 283 -8.25 20.29 -15.85
CA LYS A 283 -8.79 21.51 -15.23
C LYS A 283 -8.53 22.77 -16.06
N ALA A 284 -7.36 22.89 -16.71
CA ALA A 284 -7.05 24.01 -17.60
C ALA A 284 -7.93 24.01 -18.86
N CYS A 285 -8.09 22.84 -19.50
CA CYS A 285 -8.98 22.67 -20.66
C CYS A 285 -10.45 22.99 -20.32
N LYS A 286 -10.95 22.56 -19.16
CA LYS A 286 -12.35 22.79 -18.76
C LYS A 286 -12.67 24.25 -18.41
N LYS A 287 -11.65 25.05 -18.06
CA LYS A 287 -11.79 26.49 -17.78
C LYS A 287 -11.56 27.38 -19.00
N GLY A 288 -11.26 26.81 -20.17
CA GLY A 288 -10.98 27.59 -21.39
C GLY A 288 -9.76 28.49 -21.28
N VAL A 289 -8.84 28.17 -20.37
CA VAL A 289 -7.62 28.96 -20.15
C VAL A 289 -6.56 28.47 -21.14
N PRO A 290 -6.08 29.31 -22.08
CA PRO A 290 -4.96 28.94 -22.93
C PRO A 290 -3.71 28.74 -22.07
N LEU A 291 -3.06 27.59 -22.22
CA LEU A 291 -1.85 27.26 -21.49
C LEU A 291 -0.71 28.21 -21.91
N PRO A 292 0.12 28.70 -20.97
CA PRO A 292 1.34 29.44 -21.29
C PRO A 292 2.26 28.63 -22.21
N ALA A 293 2.80 29.27 -23.25
CA ALA A 293 3.62 28.62 -24.28
C ALA A 293 4.99 28.13 -23.78
N ASP A 294 5.34 28.40 -22.51
CA ASP A 294 6.63 28.15 -21.88
C ASP A 294 6.66 26.89 -20.98
N HIS A 295 5.53 26.21 -20.77
CA HIS A 295 5.55 24.85 -20.23
C HIS A 295 5.66 23.84 -21.39
N ALA A 296 6.82 23.22 -21.51
CA ALA A 296 7.31 22.39 -22.62
C ALA A 296 6.56 21.08 -22.92
N LEU A 297 5.23 21.09 -23.01
CA LEU A 297 4.40 20.04 -23.58
C LEU A 297 3.13 20.66 -24.20
N GLY A 298 3.31 21.53 -25.20
CA GLY A 298 2.23 22.24 -25.89
C GLY A 298 1.33 21.31 -26.72
N TRP A 299 0.25 20.80 -26.13
CA TRP A 299 -0.74 19.98 -26.83
C TRP A 299 -2.12 20.68 -26.84
N PRO A 300 -2.67 21.03 -28.02
CA PRO A 300 -4.04 21.53 -28.14
C PRO A 300 -5.09 20.48 -27.69
N ALA A 301 -6.24 20.92 -27.17
CA ALA A 301 -7.34 20.02 -26.80
C ALA A 301 -7.87 19.17 -27.97
N GLU A 302 -7.66 19.62 -29.20
CA GLU A 302 -8.00 18.94 -30.46
C GLU A 302 -7.09 17.73 -30.75
N PHE A 303 -5.94 17.63 -30.07
CA PHE A 303 -4.95 16.56 -30.25
C PHE A 303 -5.42 15.19 -29.73
N TRP A 304 -6.35 15.18 -28.79
CA TRP A 304 -6.84 13.95 -28.14
C TRP A 304 -7.86 13.15 -28.95
N ASN A 305 -8.38 13.71 -30.06
CA ASN A 305 -9.36 13.06 -30.93
C ASN A 305 -8.77 12.57 -32.26
N HIS A 306 -7.45 12.62 -32.41
CA HIS A 306 -6.76 12.15 -33.61
C HIS A 306 -5.69 11.13 -33.22
N THR A 307 -6.02 9.85 -33.37
CA THR A 307 -5.06 8.76 -33.47
C THR A 307 -4.24 8.94 -34.75
N VAL A 308 -3.23 9.81 -34.71
CA VAL A 308 -2.22 9.90 -35.77
C VAL A 308 -1.32 8.68 -35.63
N ASP A 309 -1.55 7.63 -36.42
CA ASP A 309 -0.78 6.39 -36.35
C ASP A 309 0.71 6.68 -36.12
N TYR A 310 1.31 6.07 -35.09
CA TYR A 310 2.70 6.35 -34.68
C TYR A 310 3.69 6.12 -35.84
N ASP A 311 3.30 5.29 -36.81
CA ASP A 311 4.02 5.00 -38.04
C ASP A 311 3.96 6.15 -39.07
N GLU A 312 3.03 7.10 -38.94
CA GLU A 312 2.85 8.26 -39.83
C GLU A 312 3.54 9.54 -39.33
N CYS A 313 4.05 9.54 -38.08
CA CYS A 313 4.82 10.64 -37.54
C CYS A 313 6.25 10.64 -38.10
N GLY A 314 6.60 11.65 -38.90
CA GLY A 314 7.98 11.90 -39.30
C GLY A 314 8.90 11.99 -38.06
N GLY A 315 10.07 11.33 -38.12
CA GLY A 315 11.05 11.33 -37.02
C GLY A 315 11.09 10.07 -36.16
N LYS A 316 10.24 9.06 -36.42
CA LYS A 316 10.28 7.78 -35.67
C LYS A 316 11.64 7.08 -35.73
N GLU A 317 12.22 6.93 -36.93
CA GLU A 317 13.53 6.27 -37.10
C GLU A 317 14.65 7.03 -36.39
N GLU A 318 14.58 8.37 -36.40
CA GLU A 318 15.55 9.23 -35.69
C GLU A 318 15.39 9.10 -34.18
N TRP A 319 14.17 9.10 -33.68
CA TRP A 319 13.88 8.85 -32.27
C TRP A 319 14.36 7.46 -31.82
N GLU A 320 14.06 6.40 -32.58
CA GLU A 320 14.52 5.04 -32.26
C GLU A 320 16.05 4.95 -32.21
N LYS A 321 16.75 5.67 -33.10
CA LYS A 321 18.22 5.80 -33.04
C LYS A 321 18.68 6.54 -31.78
N THR A 322 18.02 7.63 -31.41
CA THR A 322 18.32 8.37 -30.18
C THR A 322 18.07 7.53 -28.93
N VAL A 323 16.97 6.77 -28.91
CA VAL A 323 16.66 5.80 -27.85
C VAL A 323 17.76 4.75 -27.74
N ALA A 324 18.15 4.11 -28.85
CA ALA A 324 19.21 3.11 -28.85
C ALA A 324 20.53 3.68 -28.33
N LYS A 325 20.90 4.88 -28.77
CA LYS A 325 22.10 5.58 -28.30
C LYS A 325 22.00 5.95 -26.82
N ALA A 326 20.82 6.34 -26.34
CA ALA A 326 20.59 6.65 -24.94
C ALA A 326 20.76 5.39 -24.06
N TYR A 327 20.30 4.22 -24.51
CA TYR A 327 20.55 2.96 -23.83
C TYR A 327 22.04 2.55 -23.85
N GLU A 328 22.75 2.72 -24.97
CA GLU A 328 24.20 2.48 -25.02
C GLU A 328 24.94 3.35 -24.00
N MET A 329 24.63 4.66 -23.97
CA MET A 329 25.20 5.58 -22.97
C MET A 329 24.82 5.20 -21.54
N HIS A 330 23.61 4.68 -21.32
CA HIS A 330 23.15 4.19 -20.02
C HIS A 330 23.93 2.97 -19.55
N GLU A 331 24.12 1.98 -20.42
CA GLU A 331 24.92 0.80 -20.15
C GLU A 331 26.38 1.16 -19.88
N GLU A 332 26.97 2.06 -20.67
CA GLU A 332 28.31 2.58 -20.42
C GLU A 332 28.44 3.31 -19.09
N GLU A 333 27.48 4.18 -18.73
CA GLU A 333 27.47 4.88 -17.45
C GLU A 333 27.38 3.88 -16.30
N ASN A 334 26.48 2.90 -16.40
CA ASN A 334 26.30 1.87 -15.39
C ASN A 334 27.54 0.99 -15.24
N GLN A 335 28.20 0.61 -16.34
CA GLN A 335 29.47 -0.10 -16.26
C GLN A 335 30.54 0.74 -15.54
N LYS A 336 30.66 2.04 -15.87
CA LYS A 336 31.59 2.94 -15.19
C LYS A 336 31.24 3.11 -13.70
N ARG A 337 29.96 3.11 -13.32
CA ARG A 337 29.51 3.13 -11.90
C ARG A 337 29.92 1.86 -11.18
N LEU A 338 29.68 0.70 -11.79
CA LEU A 338 30.09 -0.60 -11.25
C LEU A 338 31.61 -0.67 -11.05
N ASP A 339 32.40 -0.18 -12.01
CA ASP A 339 33.87 -0.13 -11.91
C ASP A 339 34.33 0.77 -10.75
N ARG A 340 33.53 1.76 -10.36
CA ARG A 340 33.76 2.64 -9.19
C ARG A 340 33.16 2.11 -7.88
N GLY A 341 32.43 0.99 -7.92
CA GLY A 341 31.67 0.49 -6.77
C GLY A 341 30.45 1.34 -6.39
N GLU A 342 29.95 2.14 -7.33
CA GLU A 342 28.73 2.93 -7.17
C GLU A 342 27.48 2.12 -7.56
N ALA A 343 26.32 2.47 -6.99
CA ALA A 343 25.05 1.91 -7.43
C ALA A 343 24.75 2.34 -8.88
N VAL A 344 24.17 1.44 -9.67
CA VAL A 344 23.76 1.78 -11.04
C VAL A 344 22.67 2.85 -11.04
N ARG A 345 22.56 3.56 -12.14
CA ARG A 345 21.40 4.40 -12.42
C ARG A 345 20.23 3.49 -12.74
N VAL A 346 19.15 3.59 -11.97
CA VAL A 346 17.87 2.99 -12.36
C VAL A 346 17.13 4.00 -13.19
N ASN A 347 16.73 3.60 -14.39
CA ASN A 347 15.84 4.39 -15.19
C ASN A 347 14.39 4.06 -14.81
N PRO A 348 13.51 5.05 -14.57
CA PRO A 348 12.08 4.81 -14.42
C PRO A 348 11.44 4.36 -15.74
N THR A 349 11.83 3.21 -16.28
CA THR A 349 11.14 2.56 -17.39
C THR A 349 9.86 1.92 -16.87
N MET A 350 8.89 2.74 -16.49
CA MET A 350 7.51 2.27 -16.47
C MET A 350 7.10 2.06 -17.93
N MET A 351 6.89 0.81 -18.34
CA MET A 351 6.15 0.46 -19.56
C MET A 351 6.75 0.95 -20.90
N GLY A 352 8.04 0.72 -21.19
CA GLY A 352 8.60 1.06 -22.51
C GLY A 352 8.61 2.57 -22.80
N MET A 353 8.66 3.37 -21.75
CA MET A 353 8.76 4.82 -21.85
C MET A 353 10.21 5.24 -22.08
N ASP A 354 10.74 4.94 -23.27
CA ASP A 354 12.10 5.27 -23.71
C ASP A 354 12.44 6.75 -23.57
N HIS A 355 11.43 7.61 -23.52
CA HIS A 355 11.64 9.05 -23.32
C HIS A 355 12.39 9.39 -22.01
N TRP A 356 12.32 8.57 -20.96
CA TRP A 356 13.07 8.83 -19.72
C TRP A 356 14.58 8.58 -19.89
N VAL A 357 14.96 7.54 -20.64
CA VAL A 357 16.37 7.33 -21.01
C VAL A 357 16.86 8.44 -21.92
N VAL A 358 16.06 8.82 -22.92
CA VAL A 358 16.42 9.90 -23.84
C VAL A 358 16.56 11.22 -23.08
N LYS A 359 15.60 11.60 -22.24
CA LYS A 359 15.67 12.84 -21.44
C LYS A 359 16.92 12.92 -20.54
N THR A 360 17.40 11.77 -20.08
CA THR A 360 18.61 11.72 -19.23
C THR A 360 19.88 12.05 -20.01
N TYR A 361 20.02 11.51 -21.23
CA TYR A 361 21.26 11.66 -22.02
C TYR A 361 21.17 12.73 -23.12
N PHE A 362 19.96 13.10 -23.51
CA PHE A 362 19.61 14.07 -24.55
C PHE A 362 18.41 14.93 -24.07
N PRO A 363 18.61 15.78 -23.05
CA PRO A 363 17.51 16.55 -22.43
C PRO A 363 16.83 17.54 -23.39
N ASP A 364 17.55 17.97 -24.43
CA ASP A 364 17.06 18.93 -25.44
C ASP A 364 16.38 18.23 -26.63
N GLU A 365 16.40 16.89 -26.70
CA GLU A 365 15.81 16.14 -27.80
C GLU A 365 14.27 16.20 -27.70
N PRO A 366 13.57 16.71 -28.73
CA PRO A 366 12.12 16.77 -28.71
C PRO A 366 11.55 15.35 -28.75
N ARG A 367 10.59 15.07 -27.86
CA ARG A 367 9.83 13.83 -27.92
C ARG A 367 9.03 13.80 -29.23
N PRO A 368 9.08 12.71 -30.03
CA PRO A 368 8.24 12.58 -31.19
C PRO A 368 6.79 12.64 -30.76
N VAL A 369 5.97 13.16 -31.66
CA VAL A 369 4.54 13.21 -31.43
C VAL A 369 4.02 11.77 -31.36
N GLN A 370 3.74 11.28 -30.16
CA GLN A 370 3.04 10.01 -29.98
C GLN A 370 1.55 10.28 -30.16
N SER A 371 0.89 9.60 -31.12
CA SER A 371 -0.54 9.35 -30.93
C SER A 371 -0.67 8.63 -29.61
N ASN A 372 -1.39 9.22 -28.68
CA ASN A 372 -1.79 8.47 -27.52
C ASN A 372 -2.83 7.44 -28.00
N PRO A 373 -2.55 6.12 -28.05
CA PRO A 373 -3.52 5.14 -28.54
C PRO A 373 -4.67 4.93 -27.55
N ARG A 374 -4.63 5.61 -26.39
CA ARG A 374 -5.67 5.54 -25.37
C ARG A 374 -6.64 6.70 -25.55
N GLU A 375 -7.56 6.56 -26.50
CA GLU A 375 -8.89 7.22 -26.48
C GLU A 375 -9.80 6.67 -25.35
N GLY A 376 -9.24 5.96 -24.38
CA GLY A 376 -9.93 5.69 -23.12
C GLY A 376 -9.60 6.82 -22.17
N HIS A 377 -10.60 7.60 -21.75
CA HIS A 377 -10.48 8.43 -20.56
C HIS A 377 -9.92 7.56 -19.43
N GLU A 378 -8.63 7.68 -19.14
CA GLU A 378 -8.06 7.19 -17.90
C GLU A 378 -8.70 8.08 -16.83
N HIS A 379 -9.83 7.62 -16.31
CA HIS A 379 -10.50 8.22 -15.19
C HIS A 379 -9.53 8.22 -14.03
N LEU A 380 -8.95 9.40 -13.79
CA LEU A 380 -8.30 9.73 -12.54
C LEU A 380 -9.34 9.55 -11.45
N TYR A 381 -8.97 8.83 -10.40
CA TYR A 381 -9.84 8.68 -9.25
C TYR A 381 -9.79 9.98 -8.45
N THR A 382 -10.94 10.46 -8.02
CA THR A 382 -10.96 11.52 -6.99
C THR A 382 -10.75 10.90 -5.62
N ALA A 383 -10.39 11.71 -4.62
CA ALA A 383 -10.33 11.24 -3.23
C ALA A 383 -11.68 10.65 -2.79
N ASP A 384 -12.79 11.31 -3.14
CA ASP A 384 -14.16 10.84 -2.93
C ASP A 384 -14.39 9.43 -3.51
N ASP A 385 -13.97 9.16 -4.75
CA ASP A 385 -14.10 7.83 -5.38
C ASP A 385 -13.36 6.75 -4.58
N LEU A 386 -12.19 7.09 -4.04
CA LEU A 386 -11.35 6.19 -3.26
C LEU A 386 -11.90 5.98 -1.84
N VAL A 387 -12.49 7.01 -1.23
CA VAL A 387 -13.23 6.85 0.03
C VAL A 387 -14.44 5.95 -0.16
N ASP A 388 -15.25 6.19 -1.19
CA ASP A 388 -16.39 5.34 -1.54
C ASP A 388 -15.96 3.88 -1.76
N TYR A 389 -14.81 3.68 -2.39
CA TYR A 389 -14.20 2.36 -2.53
C TYR A 389 -13.86 1.72 -1.19
N VAL A 390 -13.09 2.41 -0.34
CA VAL A 390 -12.70 1.94 1.00
C VAL A 390 -13.94 1.60 1.82
N GLU A 391 -14.95 2.45 1.80
CA GLU A 391 -16.20 2.20 2.50
C GLU A 391 -16.97 1.02 1.93
N SER A 392 -17.05 0.88 0.60
CA SER A 392 -17.77 -0.23 -0.04
C SER A 392 -17.13 -1.59 0.28
N VAL A 393 -15.80 -1.68 0.21
CA VAL A 393 -15.04 -2.87 0.61
C VAL A 393 -15.24 -3.13 2.10
N SER A 394 -15.11 -2.09 2.94
CA SER A 394 -15.32 -2.18 4.38
C SER A 394 -16.71 -2.72 4.73
N ARG A 395 -17.77 -2.21 4.09
CA ARG A 395 -19.16 -2.67 4.26
C ARG A 395 -19.30 -4.13 3.85
N LYS A 396 -18.86 -4.48 2.64
CA LYS A 396 -18.96 -5.84 2.08
C LYS A 396 -18.35 -6.91 3.01
N TYR A 397 -17.19 -6.64 3.60
CA TYR A 397 -16.51 -7.60 4.47
C TYR A 397 -16.81 -7.44 5.97
N SER A 398 -17.40 -6.33 6.41
CA SER A 398 -17.91 -6.21 7.78
C SER A 398 -19.11 -7.13 8.04
N GLN A 399 -19.97 -7.33 7.03
CA GLN A 399 -21.19 -8.15 7.13
C GLN A 399 -20.91 -9.65 7.25
N SER A 400 -19.72 -10.11 6.86
CA SER A 400 -19.31 -11.52 6.96
C SER A 400 -18.59 -11.86 8.27
N SER A 401 -18.30 -10.89 9.12
CA SER A 401 -17.53 -11.11 10.35
C SER A 401 -18.44 -11.32 11.57
N ALA A 402 -18.09 -12.31 12.41
CA ALA A 402 -18.77 -12.59 13.68
C ALA A 402 -18.73 -11.43 14.69
N MET A 403 -18.02 -10.33 14.41
CA MET A 403 -18.02 -9.12 15.26
C MET A 403 -19.25 -8.25 15.08
N ALA A 404 -19.94 -8.31 13.94
CA ALA A 404 -21.18 -7.57 13.72
C ALA A 404 -22.30 -7.99 14.70
N SER A 405 -22.27 -9.23 15.19
CA SER A 405 -23.26 -9.75 16.15
C SER A 405 -23.03 -9.28 17.60
N ILE A 406 -21.91 -8.64 17.91
CA ILE A 406 -21.53 -8.22 19.28
C ILE A 406 -21.71 -6.69 19.49
N GLY A 407 -22.11 -5.95 18.45
CA GLY A 407 -22.41 -4.51 18.58
C GLY A 407 -21.19 -3.61 18.83
N LEU A 408 -19.98 -4.11 18.63
CA LEU A 408 -18.76 -3.31 18.66
C LEU A 408 -18.66 -2.46 17.38
N LYS A 409 -18.52 -1.14 17.53
CA LYS A 409 -18.27 -0.25 16.40
C LYS A 409 -16.89 -0.54 15.81
N LYS A 410 -16.83 -0.74 14.49
CA LYS A 410 -15.56 -0.89 13.76
C LYS A 410 -14.77 0.41 13.88
N LYS A 411 -13.46 0.32 14.16
CA LYS A 411 -12.56 1.47 14.08
C LYS A 411 -12.52 1.96 12.62
N LYS A 412 -12.53 3.28 12.42
CA LYS A 412 -12.32 3.89 11.10
C LYS A 412 -10.88 3.60 10.64
N THR A 413 -10.69 3.35 9.36
CA THR A 413 -9.37 3.13 8.78
C THR A 413 -8.67 4.47 8.61
N VAL A 414 -7.43 4.55 9.07
CA VAL A 414 -6.51 5.67 8.88
C VAL A 414 -5.63 5.42 7.66
N PHE A 415 -5.50 6.39 6.76
CA PHE A 415 -4.68 6.26 5.54
C PHE A 415 -3.57 7.30 5.49
N ASN A 416 -2.33 6.86 5.70
CA ASN A 416 -1.14 7.70 5.70
C ASN A 416 -0.38 7.58 4.38
N VAL A 417 0.20 8.69 3.91
CA VAL A 417 0.91 8.78 2.64
C VAL A 417 2.31 9.34 2.86
N VAL A 418 3.31 8.55 2.49
CA VAL A 418 4.72 8.96 2.40
C VAL A 418 5.05 9.08 0.92
N HIS A 419 5.12 10.30 0.43
CA HIS A 419 5.41 10.62 -0.96
C HIS A 419 6.90 10.95 -1.12
N PHE A 420 7.64 10.06 -1.79
CA PHE A 420 9.04 10.28 -2.12
C PHE A 420 9.16 11.14 -3.37
N VAL A 421 9.83 12.28 -3.26
CA VAL A 421 9.97 13.25 -4.34
C VAL A 421 11.44 13.59 -4.56
N SER A 422 11.76 14.10 -5.76
CA SER A 422 13.08 14.65 -6.00
C SER A 422 13.28 15.98 -5.26
N ALA A 423 14.53 16.38 -5.01
CA ALA A 423 14.82 17.65 -4.35
C ALA A 423 14.19 18.87 -5.07
N PRO A 424 14.22 18.99 -6.41
CA PRO A 424 13.53 20.08 -7.10
C PRO A 424 12.00 20.07 -6.91
N GLN A 425 11.41 18.89 -6.73
CA GLN A 425 9.96 18.74 -6.54
C GLN A 425 9.49 19.07 -5.11
N MET A 426 10.40 19.19 -4.14
CA MET A 426 10.03 19.56 -2.77
C MET A 426 9.37 20.93 -2.71
N GLU A 427 9.93 21.88 -3.47
CA GLU A 427 9.48 23.28 -3.52
C GLU A 427 8.24 23.46 -4.41
N ASP A 428 7.95 22.50 -5.28
CA ASP A 428 6.76 22.56 -6.14
C ASP A 428 5.52 22.09 -5.36
N GLU A 429 4.69 23.06 -4.96
CA GLU A 429 3.38 22.78 -4.35
C GLU A 429 2.45 22.00 -5.30
N ASN A 430 2.67 22.08 -6.62
CA ASN A 430 1.88 21.34 -7.60
C ASN A 430 2.26 19.85 -7.70
N VAL A 431 3.36 19.43 -7.05
CA VAL A 431 3.77 18.01 -6.97
C VAL A 431 3.12 17.31 -5.77
N ARG A 432 2.15 17.97 -5.10
CA ARG A 432 1.24 17.26 -4.20
C ARG A 432 0.42 16.27 -5.03
N LEU A 433 0.45 14.99 -4.64
CA LEU A 433 -0.49 13.99 -5.16
C LEU A 433 -1.85 14.34 -4.58
N ASN A 434 -2.54 15.30 -5.20
CA ASN A 434 -3.73 15.93 -4.62
C ASN A 434 -4.74 14.86 -4.21
N THR A 435 -4.99 13.87 -5.06
CA THR A 435 -5.86 12.74 -4.75
C THR A 435 -5.41 11.95 -3.51
N LEU A 436 -4.16 11.47 -3.44
CA LEU A 436 -3.68 10.72 -2.27
C LEU A 436 -3.60 11.55 -1.00
N ALA A 437 -3.26 12.83 -1.12
CA ALA A 437 -3.22 13.73 0.03
C ALA A 437 -4.63 14.06 0.54
N ASP A 438 -5.57 14.32 -0.36
CA ASP A 438 -6.98 14.54 -0.04
C ASP A 438 -7.61 13.25 0.53
N LEU A 439 -7.27 12.08 -0.02
CA LEU A 439 -7.67 10.78 0.52
C LEU A 439 -7.13 10.57 1.95
N ALA A 440 -5.87 10.93 2.19
CA ALA A 440 -5.29 10.87 3.53
C ALA A 440 -6.07 11.76 4.49
N ASP A 441 -6.39 13.00 4.09
CA ASP A 441 -7.17 13.93 4.90
C ASP A 441 -8.60 13.40 5.19
N GLU A 442 -9.29 12.84 4.19
CA GLU A 442 -10.66 12.29 4.34
C GLU A 442 -10.71 11.02 5.22
N LEU A 443 -9.64 10.23 5.20
CA LEU A 443 -9.48 9.03 6.02
C LEU A 443 -8.73 9.28 7.33
N ASP A 444 -8.72 10.52 7.84
CA ASP A 444 -8.10 10.91 9.13
C ASP A 444 -6.61 10.51 9.26
N GLY A 445 -5.90 10.44 8.14
CA GLY A 445 -4.47 10.18 8.08
C GLY A 445 -3.64 11.43 7.88
N ALA A 446 -2.40 11.24 7.44
CA ALA A 446 -1.45 12.30 7.21
C ALA A 446 -0.64 12.07 5.94
N TYR A 447 -0.25 13.17 5.30
CA TYR A 447 0.56 13.19 4.10
C TYR A 447 1.91 13.87 4.38
N VAL A 448 3.01 13.25 3.94
CA VAL A 448 4.35 13.84 4.03
C VAL A 448 5.09 13.70 2.70
N LYS A 449 5.79 14.75 2.30
CA LYS A 449 6.79 14.70 1.22
C LYS A 449 8.16 14.41 1.82
N VAL A 450 8.87 13.45 1.25
CA VAL A 450 10.22 13.05 1.68
C VAL A 450 11.16 13.20 0.48
N PRO A 451 12.17 14.09 0.52
CA PRO A 451 13.16 14.18 -0.54
C PRO A 451 14.05 12.94 -0.54
N GLY A 452 14.16 12.29 -1.69
CA GLY A 452 14.81 11.00 -1.78
C GLY A 452 16.30 10.97 -1.40
N ALA A 453 17.07 11.98 -1.79
CA ALA A 453 18.53 12.01 -1.57
C ALA A 453 18.98 12.73 -0.27
N SER A 454 18.09 13.44 0.42
CA SER A 454 18.47 14.34 1.54
C SER A 454 17.63 14.22 2.82
N ALA A 455 16.55 13.43 2.85
CA ALA A 455 15.77 13.22 4.08
C ALA A 455 16.15 11.97 4.88
N ILE A 456 17.31 11.39 4.59
CA ILE A 456 17.82 10.25 5.36
C ILE A 456 19.25 10.56 5.80
N GLU A 457 19.38 11.57 6.63
CA GLU A 457 20.45 11.72 7.62
C GLU A 457 19.86 11.65 9.03
#